data_AF-A0A7X9BYU6-F1
#
_entry.id   AF-A0A7X9BYU6-F1
#
_cell.length_a   1.000
_cell.length_b   1.000
_cell.length_c   1.000
_cell.angle_alpha   90.00
_cell.angle_beta   90.00
_cell.angle_gamma   90.00
#
_symmetry.space_group_name_H-M   'P 1'
#
loop_
_entity.id
_entity.type
_entity.pdbx_description
1 polymer ?
#
loop_
_entity_poly.entity_id
_entity_poly.type
_entity_poly.pdbx_seq_one_letter_code
_entity_poly.pdbx_strand_id
1 'polypeptide(L)'
;MHGGNLQAAKARYGLDSFIDLSANINPFGPPKGVWDVLKNCQEKIIHYPDPESRHLRQLMAEKYNLAKEEILLGNGAGELIFLAMFALKPRKVLIPEPAFSEYERAALSLGAEIKRIQMGERGWTSQDLSDEGILAQWKEGLKECDLVFLNSPHNPTGSVLTEKQFYQLLKLAREYQRMIVLDESFVDFLDEDLRWTGRDYLNYPNLIVLYS
;
A
#
# COMPACT_ATOMS: atom_id res chain seq x y z
N MET A 1 -9.86 -12.36 2.79
CA MET A 1 -9.37 -13.23 3.89
C MET A 1 -7.97 -12.76 4.22
N HIS A 2 -7.63 -12.59 5.50
CA HIS A 2 -6.26 -12.24 5.93
C HIS A 2 -5.56 -13.46 6.51
N GLY A 3 -4.27 -13.61 6.22
CA GLY A 3 -3.42 -14.57 6.91
C GLY A 3 -3.07 -14.11 8.32
N GLY A 4 -2.27 -14.91 9.04
CA GLY A 4 -1.84 -14.60 10.40
C GLY A 4 -2.79 -15.04 11.51
N ASN A 5 -3.93 -15.66 11.19
CA ASN A 5 -4.95 -16.01 12.19
C ASN A 5 -4.67 -17.36 12.87
N LEU A 6 -3.60 -17.40 13.67
CA LEU A 6 -3.18 -18.60 14.41
C LEU A 6 -4.21 -19.06 15.45
N GLN A 7 -5.02 -18.15 15.99
CA GLN A 7 -6.08 -18.51 16.94
C GLN A 7 -7.20 -19.30 16.25
N ALA A 8 -7.65 -18.86 15.06
CA ALA A 8 -8.62 -19.62 14.28
C ALA A 8 -8.03 -20.96 13.80
N ALA A 9 -6.74 -21.00 13.43
CA ALA A 9 -6.06 -22.23 13.09
C ALA A 9 -6.03 -23.21 14.28
N LYS A 10 -5.67 -22.74 15.48
CA LYS A 10 -5.71 -23.53 16.72
C LYS A 10 -7.11 -24.07 17.00
N ALA A 11 -8.13 -23.22 16.93
CA ALA A 11 -9.52 -23.65 17.16
C ALA A 11 -10.00 -24.69 16.13
N ARG A 12 -9.54 -24.59 14.88
CA ARG A 12 -9.92 -25.51 13.79
C ARG A 12 -9.18 -26.85 13.83
N TYR A 13 -7.89 -26.84 14.13
CA TYR A 13 -7.01 -28.01 13.99
C TYR A 13 -6.61 -28.65 15.31
N GLY A 14 -6.88 -28.00 16.45
CA GLY A 14 -6.54 -28.52 17.78
C GLY A 14 -5.03 -28.58 18.07
N LEU A 15 -4.22 -27.81 17.33
CA LEU A 15 -2.77 -27.74 17.50
C LEU A 15 -2.37 -26.45 18.24
N ASP A 16 -1.33 -26.55 19.08
CA ASP A 16 -0.81 -25.42 19.85
C ASP A 16 0.28 -24.62 19.14
N SER A 17 0.89 -25.18 18.09
CA SER A 17 2.01 -24.57 17.37
C SER A 17 1.86 -24.74 15.88
N PHE A 18 2.21 -23.69 15.14
CA PHE A 18 2.17 -23.63 13.68
C PHE A 18 3.43 -22.93 13.17
N ILE A 19 3.89 -23.34 11.99
CA ILE A 19 4.77 -22.51 11.17
C ILE A 19 3.83 -21.67 10.29
N ASP A 20 3.74 -20.37 10.59
CA ASP A 20 2.85 -19.46 9.86
C ASP A 20 3.50 -18.98 8.56
N LEU A 21 2.98 -19.46 7.43
CA LEU A 21 3.35 -19.00 6.08
C LEU A 21 2.19 -18.26 5.40
N SER A 22 1.18 -17.83 6.17
CA SER A 22 0.00 -17.13 5.65
C SER A 22 0.11 -15.60 5.75
N ALA A 23 1.02 -15.08 6.58
CA ALA A 23 1.31 -13.66 6.73
C ALA A 23 2.74 -13.33 6.30
N ASN A 24 2.90 -12.21 5.59
CA ASN A 24 4.19 -11.74 5.09
C ASN A 24 4.88 -10.89 6.17
N ILE A 25 5.50 -11.55 7.15
CA ILE A 25 6.23 -10.89 8.24
C ILE A 25 7.72 -11.18 8.10
N ASN A 26 8.57 -10.20 8.43
CA ASN A 26 10.02 -10.42 8.48
C ASN A 26 10.36 -11.58 9.45
N PRO A 27 10.94 -12.70 8.97
CA PRO A 27 11.19 -13.86 9.80
C PRO A 27 12.28 -13.63 10.86
N PHE A 28 13.09 -12.58 10.72
CA PHE A 28 14.12 -12.22 11.70
C PHE A 28 13.58 -11.40 12.88
N GLY A 29 12.29 -11.01 12.82
CA GLY A 29 11.67 -10.13 13.79
C GLY A 29 12.19 -8.69 13.73
N PRO A 30 11.75 -7.82 14.67
CA PRO A 30 12.20 -6.45 14.76
C PRO A 30 13.71 -6.34 15.03
N PRO A 31 14.38 -5.26 14.55
CA PRO A 31 15.76 -4.97 14.91
C PRO A 31 15.97 -4.92 16.42
N LYS A 32 17.17 -5.29 16.89
CA LYS A 32 17.51 -5.32 18.33
C LYS A 32 17.16 -4.02 19.08
N GLY A 33 17.42 -2.87 18.46
CA GLY A 33 17.10 -1.57 19.06
C GLY A 33 15.62 -1.37 19.38
N VAL A 34 14.70 -1.97 18.59
CA VAL A 34 13.26 -1.93 18.87
C VAL A 34 12.95 -2.69 20.16
N TRP A 35 13.52 -3.89 20.33
CA TRP A 35 13.35 -4.68 21.56
C TRP A 35 13.90 -3.97 22.79
N ASP A 36 15.05 -3.32 22.66
CA ASP A 36 15.65 -2.56 23.75
C ASP A 36 14.78 -1.36 24.16
N VAL A 37 14.17 -0.66 23.20
CA VAL A 37 13.20 0.42 23.50
C VAL A 37 11.95 -0.11 24.17
N LEU A 38 11.35 -1.19 23.65
CA LEU A 38 10.11 -1.77 24.20
C LEU A 38 10.26 -2.22 25.66
N LYS A 39 11.42 -2.78 26.03
CA LYS A 39 11.72 -3.16 27.42
C LYS A 39 11.78 -1.96 28.36
N ASN A 40 12.24 -0.81 27.87
CA ASN A 40 12.54 0.37 28.68
C ASN A 40 11.46 1.46 28.60
N CYS A 41 10.40 1.28 27.81
CA CYS A 41 9.38 2.32 27.60
C CYS A 41 8.10 2.13 28.41
N GLN A 42 8.03 1.14 29.31
CA GLN A 42 6.81 0.79 30.05
C GLN A 42 6.23 1.97 30.83
N GLU A 43 7.06 2.79 31.46
CA GLU A 43 6.58 3.95 32.22
C GLU A 43 6.01 5.05 31.32
N LYS A 44 6.33 5.07 30.02
CA LYS A 44 5.86 6.11 29.08
C LYS A 44 4.46 5.83 28.53
N ILE A 45 4.00 4.57 28.56
CA ILE A 45 2.72 4.16 27.94
C ILE A 45 1.48 4.63 28.73
N ILE A 46 1.67 5.15 29.95
CA ILE A 46 0.60 5.71 30.78
C ILE A 46 0.12 7.08 30.29
N HIS A 47 0.80 7.65 29.29
CA HIS A 47 0.47 8.93 28.68
C HIS A 47 -0.01 8.72 27.24
N TYR A 48 -0.90 9.58 26.78
CA TYR A 48 -1.22 9.66 25.35
C TYR A 48 0.05 10.00 24.55
N PRO A 49 0.22 9.43 23.35
CA PRO A 49 1.29 9.84 22.45
C PRO A 49 1.09 11.30 22.01
N ASP A 50 2.13 11.92 21.46
CA ASP A 50 2.00 13.21 20.81
C ASP A 50 0.93 13.10 19.70
N PRO A 51 -0.20 13.82 19.80
CA PRO A 51 -1.29 13.70 18.82
C PRO A 51 -0.86 14.10 17.41
N GLU A 52 0.20 14.91 17.30
CA GLU A 52 0.78 15.33 16.04
C GLU A 52 1.99 14.50 15.62
N SER A 53 2.43 13.54 16.45
CA SER A 53 3.60 12.68 16.22
C SER A 53 4.82 13.44 15.66
N ARG A 54 5.08 14.65 16.16
CA ARG A 54 5.99 15.62 15.52
C ARG A 54 7.41 15.09 15.40
N HIS A 55 7.88 14.38 16.43
CA HIS A 55 9.22 13.81 16.44
C HIS A 55 9.39 12.71 15.38
N LEU A 56 8.44 11.76 15.31
CA LEU A 56 8.50 10.69 14.31
C LEU A 56 8.34 11.25 12.89
N ARG A 57 7.44 12.22 12.67
CA ARG A 57 7.32 12.91 11.38
C ARG A 57 8.62 13.60 10.96
N GLN A 58 9.31 14.28 11.87
CA GLN A 58 10.62 14.89 11.58
C GLN A 58 11.65 13.84 11.16
N LEU A 59 11.76 12.72 11.88
CA LEU A 59 12.72 11.67 11.55
C LEU A 59 12.44 11.04 10.18
N MET A 60 11.17 10.83 9.83
CA MET A 60 10.78 10.30 8.53
C MET A 60 11.03 11.32 7.41
N ALA A 61 10.76 12.60 7.66
CA ALA A 61 11.05 13.70 6.74
C ALA A 61 12.54 13.78 6.42
N GLU A 62 13.41 13.70 7.43
CA GLU A 62 14.87 13.66 7.24
C GLU A 62 15.32 12.41 6.50
N LYS A 63 14.82 11.23 6.90
CA LYS A 63 15.22 9.94 6.30
C LYS A 63 14.89 9.88 4.81
N TYR A 64 13.75 10.42 4.40
CA TYR A 64 13.26 10.34 3.03
C TYR A 64 13.38 11.65 2.25
N ASN A 65 14.00 12.68 2.85
CA ASN A 65 14.15 14.00 2.24
C ASN A 65 12.82 14.62 1.74
N LEU A 66 11.80 14.57 2.60
CA LEU A 66 10.44 15.11 2.35
C LEU A 66 10.12 16.26 3.30
N ALA A 67 9.13 17.08 2.96
CA ALA A 67 8.57 18.03 3.91
C ALA A 67 7.70 17.28 4.95
N LYS A 68 7.63 17.79 6.19
CA LYS A 68 6.82 17.15 7.25
C LYS A 68 5.34 17.17 6.92
N GLU A 69 4.92 18.17 6.17
CA GLU A 69 3.55 18.42 5.72
C GLU A 69 3.12 17.38 4.67
N GLU A 70 4.08 16.72 4.01
CA GLU A 70 3.84 15.63 3.06
C GLU A 70 3.72 14.25 3.76
N ILE A 71 3.94 14.18 5.07
CA ILE A 71 3.96 12.93 5.84
C ILE A 71 2.78 12.88 6.82
N LEU A 72 1.90 11.90 6.59
CA LEU A 72 0.89 11.48 7.53
C LEU A 72 1.30 10.13 8.15
N LEU A 73 1.23 10.04 9.47
CA LEU A 73 1.44 8.78 10.19
C LEU A 73 0.08 8.16 10.51
N GLY A 74 -0.02 6.84 10.38
CA GLY A 74 -1.21 6.07 10.74
C GLY A 74 -0.85 4.84 11.55
N ASN A 75 -1.86 4.19 12.10
CA ASN A 75 -1.80 2.93 12.82
C ASN A 75 -1.66 1.74 11.84
N GLY A 76 -0.65 1.82 10.97
CA GLY A 76 -0.39 0.91 9.85
C GLY A 76 -1.07 1.33 8.54
N ALA A 77 -0.54 0.82 7.42
CA ALA A 77 -1.04 1.12 6.07
C ALA A 77 -2.53 0.78 5.90
N GLY A 78 -3.02 -0.24 6.62
CA GLY A 78 -4.45 -0.59 6.67
C GLY A 78 -5.33 0.59 7.04
N GLU A 79 -5.03 1.30 8.14
CA GLU A 79 -5.79 2.50 8.53
C GLU A 79 -5.69 3.61 7.47
N LEU A 80 -4.50 3.83 6.93
CA LEU A 80 -4.24 4.88 5.93
C LEU A 80 -5.03 4.66 4.63
N ILE A 81 -5.26 3.41 4.22
CA ILE A 81 -6.13 3.08 3.07
C ILE A 81 -7.56 3.58 3.32
N PHE A 82 -8.13 3.32 4.51
CA PHE A 82 -9.47 3.80 4.85
C PHE A 82 -9.48 5.33 4.97
N LEU A 83 -8.48 5.95 5.61
CA LEU A 83 -8.40 7.40 5.73
C LEU A 83 -8.31 8.10 4.36
N ALA A 84 -7.51 7.57 3.43
CA ALA A 84 -7.43 8.10 2.07
C ALA A 84 -8.80 8.05 1.38
N MET A 85 -9.52 6.93 1.51
CA MET A 85 -10.88 6.80 1.01
C MET A 85 -11.84 7.81 1.66
N PHE A 86 -11.82 7.94 2.99
CA PHE A 86 -12.69 8.88 3.72
C PHE A 86 -12.43 10.35 3.37
N ALA A 87 -11.16 10.71 3.12
CA ALA A 87 -10.77 12.07 2.76
C ALA A 87 -11.18 12.41 1.32
N LEU A 88 -10.96 11.49 0.38
CA LEU A 88 -11.16 11.72 -1.06
C LEU A 88 -12.59 11.44 -1.53
N LYS A 89 -13.30 10.52 -0.86
CA LYS A 89 -14.68 10.11 -1.15
C LYS A 89 -14.94 9.82 -2.65
N PRO A 90 -14.10 9.00 -3.32
CA PRO A 90 -14.34 8.65 -4.72
C PRO A 90 -15.67 7.91 -4.86
N ARG A 91 -16.40 8.16 -5.96
CA ARG A 91 -17.63 7.43 -6.28
C ARG A 91 -17.34 6.10 -6.94
N LYS A 92 -16.25 6.02 -7.70
CA LYS A 92 -15.82 4.81 -8.40
C LYS A 92 -14.31 4.59 -8.27
N VAL A 93 -13.91 3.38 -7.91
CA VAL A 93 -12.52 2.99 -7.65
C VAL A 93 -12.08 1.90 -8.61
N LEU A 94 -10.89 2.07 -9.18
CA LEU A 94 -10.23 1.07 -10.02
C LEU A 94 -9.31 0.21 -9.15
N ILE A 95 -9.51 -1.11 -9.18
CA ILE A 95 -8.69 -2.09 -8.46
C ILE A 95 -8.14 -3.11 -9.45
N PRO A 96 -6.80 -3.22 -9.60
CA PRO A 96 -6.18 -4.32 -10.34
C PRO A 96 -6.31 -5.62 -9.53
N GLU A 97 -6.82 -6.70 -10.13
CA GLU A 97 -7.08 -7.97 -9.45
C GLU A 97 -6.21 -9.11 -9.98
N PRO A 98 -5.80 -10.06 -9.12
CA PRO A 98 -6.09 -10.14 -7.67
C PRO A 98 -5.35 -9.06 -6.87
N ALA A 99 -5.93 -8.56 -5.77
CA ALA A 99 -5.36 -7.48 -4.96
C ALA A 99 -5.50 -7.72 -3.46
N PHE A 100 -4.80 -6.91 -2.68
CA PHE A 100 -4.98 -6.84 -1.23
C PHE A 100 -6.41 -6.43 -0.86
N SER A 101 -7.09 -7.28 -0.09
CA SER A 101 -8.54 -7.13 0.19
C SER A 101 -8.96 -5.86 0.94
N GLU A 102 -8.03 -5.10 1.54
CA GLU A 102 -8.40 -3.84 2.20
C GLU A 102 -8.79 -2.75 1.22
N TYR A 103 -8.28 -2.76 -0.02
CA TYR A 103 -8.68 -1.77 -1.04
C TYR A 103 -10.18 -1.86 -1.34
N GLU A 104 -10.69 -3.08 -1.56
CA GLU A 104 -12.11 -3.33 -1.78
C GLU A 104 -12.93 -3.01 -0.54
N ARG A 105 -12.51 -3.45 0.66
CA ARG A 105 -13.24 -3.14 1.90
C ARG A 105 -13.35 -1.65 2.17
N ALA A 106 -12.26 -0.90 1.94
CA ALA A 106 -12.27 0.55 2.12
C ALA A 106 -13.19 1.24 1.10
N ALA A 107 -13.17 0.82 -0.17
CA ALA A 107 -14.10 1.32 -1.19
C ALA A 107 -15.57 1.04 -0.84
N LEU A 108 -15.90 -0.20 -0.47
CA LEU A 108 -17.26 -0.59 -0.08
C LEU A 108 -17.75 0.10 1.19
N SER A 109 -16.85 0.43 2.13
CA SER A 109 -17.22 1.15 3.37
C SER A 109 -17.83 2.54 3.11
N LEU A 110 -17.58 3.12 1.93
CA LEU A 110 -18.14 4.38 1.46
C LEU A 110 -19.26 4.21 0.42
N GLY A 111 -19.59 2.97 0.06
CA GLY A 111 -20.53 2.68 -1.02
C GLY A 111 -19.99 3.04 -2.42
N ALA A 112 -18.67 3.11 -2.61
CA ALA A 112 -18.08 3.36 -3.92
C ALA A 112 -18.26 2.15 -4.85
N GLU A 113 -18.51 2.41 -6.14
CA GLU A 113 -18.50 1.38 -7.17
C GLU A 113 -17.06 0.91 -7.42
N ILE A 114 -16.86 -0.39 -7.68
CA ILE A 114 -15.53 -0.96 -7.94
C ILE A 114 -15.47 -1.44 -9.39
N LYS A 115 -14.56 -0.86 -10.18
CA LYS A 115 -14.15 -1.38 -11.49
C LYS A 115 -12.85 -2.17 -11.33
N ARG A 116 -12.75 -3.28 -12.05
CA ARG A 116 -11.63 -4.23 -11.93
C ARG A 116 -10.83 -4.30 -13.21
N ILE A 117 -9.50 -4.36 -13.09
CA ILE A 117 -8.59 -4.72 -14.19
C ILE A 117 -7.96 -6.06 -13.86
N GLN A 118 -8.03 -7.02 -14.77
CA GLN A 118 -7.48 -8.35 -14.54
C GLN A 118 -5.98 -8.37 -14.83
N MET A 119 -5.18 -8.61 -13.79
CA MET A 119 -3.72 -8.67 -13.85
C MET A 119 -3.22 -10.08 -14.23
N GLY A 120 -4.05 -11.10 -14.04
CA GLY A 120 -3.66 -12.49 -14.21
C GLY A 120 -2.59 -12.95 -13.22
N GLU A 121 -2.15 -14.21 -13.35
CA GLU A 121 -1.24 -14.86 -12.39
C GLU A 121 0.17 -14.23 -12.36
N ARG A 122 0.60 -13.60 -13.46
CA ARG A 122 1.91 -12.96 -13.57
C ARG A 122 1.91 -11.50 -13.08
N GLY A 123 0.78 -10.97 -12.62
CA GLY A 123 0.67 -9.61 -12.10
C GLY A 123 1.19 -8.55 -13.07
N TRP A 124 2.02 -7.63 -12.60
CA TRP A 124 2.61 -6.55 -13.42
C TRP A 124 3.42 -7.03 -14.62
N THR A 125 3.98 -8.24 -14.58
CA THR A 125 4.71 -8.83 -15.70
C THR A 125 3.80 -9.16 -16.89
N SER A 126 2.48 -9.27 -16.68
CA SER A 126 1.50 -9.43 -17.77
C SER A 126 1.03 -8.10 -18.36
N GLN A 127 1.33 -6.97 -17.71
CA GLN A 127 0.77 -5.65 -18.00
C GLN A 127 1.73 -4.81 -18.85
N ASP A 128 2.05 -5.26 -20.05
CA ASP A 128 2.84 -4.46 -20.98
C ASP A 128 2.02 -3.28 -21.51
N LEU A 129 2.26 -2.08 -20.96
CA LEU A 129 1.56 -0.86 -21.36
C LEU A 129 1.98 -0.34 -22.76
N SER A 130 2.92 -0.99 -23.44
CA SER A 130 3.18 -0.74 -24.86
C SER A 130 2.24 -1.51 -25.79
N ASP A 131 1.57 -2.56 -25.29
CA ASP A 131 0.48 -3.22 -26.01
C ASP A 131 -0.77 -2.33 -26.04
N GLU A 132 -1.32 -2.09 -27.23
CA GLU A 132 -2.44 -1.17 -27.41
C GLU A 132 -3.72 -1.64 -26.71
N GLY A 133 -3.94 -2.95 -26.63
CA GLY A 133 -5.09 -3.55 -25.96
C GLY A 133 -5.03 -3.37 -24.45
N ILE A 134 -3.88 -3.68 -23.85
CA ILE A 134 -3.65 -3.47 -22.41
C ILE A 134 -3.75 -1.98 -22.08
N LEU A 135 -3.08 -1.12 -22.86
CA LEU A 135 -3.13 0.33 -22.63
C LEU A 135 -4.55 0.89 -22.75
N ALA A 136 -5.36 0.40 -23.70
CA ALA A 136 -6.75 0.81 -23.84
C ALA A 136 -7.58 0.46 -22.60
N GLN A 137 -7.40 -0.74 -22.02
CA GLN A 137 -8.08 -1.15 -20.79
C GLN A 137 -7.76 -0.22 -19.61
N TRP A 138 -6.47 0.12 -19.43
CA TRP A 138 -6.06 1.07 -18.39
C TRP A 138 -6.62 2.47 -18.61
N LYS A 139 -6.62 2.96 -19.86
CA LYS A 139 -7.22 4.26 -20.20
C LYS A 139 -8.72 4.28 -19.91
N GLU A 140 -9.45 3.24 -20.29
CA GLU A 140 -10.88 3.12 -20.02
C GLU A 140 -11.17 3.07 -18.51
N GLY A 141 -10.43 2.24 -17.79
CA GLY A 141 -10.53 2.11 -16.33
C GLY A 141 -10.31 3.45 -15.63
N LEU A 142 -9.23 4.15 -15.96
CA LEU A 142 -8.91 5.46 -15.38
C LEU A 142 -9.93 6.55 -15.77
N LYS A 143 -10.48 6.52 -16.98
CA LYS A 143 -11.51 7.51 -17.37
C LYS A 143 -12.77 7.39 -16.55
N GLU A 144 -13.19 6.15 -16.22
CA GLU A 144 -14.43 5.88 -15.49
C GLU A 144 -14.31 5.96 -13.97
N CYS A 145 -13.11 5.86 -13.42
CA CYS A 145 -12.89 5.85 -11.98
C CYS A 145 -12.33 7.18 -11.50
N ASP A 146 -12.61 7.54 -10.24
CA ASP A 146 -12.07 8.76 -9.61
C ASP A 146 -10.69 8.48 -8.97
N LEU A 147 -10.46 7.24 -8.55
CA LEU A 147 -9.26 6.77 -7.85
C LEU A 147 -8.83 5.39 -8.37
N VAL A 148 -7.51 5.14 -8.41
CA VAL A 148 -6.93 3.80 -8.64
C VAL A 148 -5.98 3.42 -7.50
N PHE A 149 -6.07 2.18 -7.05
CA PHE A 149 -5.05 1.56 -6.21
C PHE A 149 -4.02 0.86 -7.07
N LEU A 150 -2.74 1.13 -6.83
CA LEU A 150 -1.61 0.40 -7.41
C LEU A 150 -0.81 -0.20 -6.26
N ASN A 151 -0.29 -1.42 -6.40
CA ASN A 151 0.53 -2.05 -5.37
C ASN A 151 1.78 -2.68 -5.97
N SER A 152 2.94 -2.35 -5.41
CA SER A 152 4.24 -2.85 -5.87
C SER A 152 5.24 -2.95 -4.70
N PRO A 153 5.85 -4.12 -4.45
CA PRO A 153 5.57 -5.43 -5.03
C PRO A 153 4.09 -5.84 -4.87
N HIS A 154 3.54 -6.45 -5.91
CA HIS A 154 2.11 -6.74 -6.00
C HIS A 154 1.73 -7.95 -5.16
N ASN A 155 0.91 -7.74 -4.12
CA ASN A 155 0.28 -8.79 -3.33
C ASN A 155 -1.00 -9.28 -4.05
N PRO A 156 -1.08 -10.55 -4.49
CA PRO A 156 -0.31 -11.70 -4.00
C PRO A 156 0.83 -12.20 -4.89
N THR A 157 0.99 -11.69 -6.11
CA THR A 157 1.88 -12.28 -7.14
C THR A 157 3.38 -12.10 -6.88
N GLY A 158 3.79 -11.14 -6.06
CA GLY A 158 5.18 -10.68 -5.91
C GLY A 158 5.74 -9.90 -7.10
N SER A 159 5.02 -9.78 -8.21
CA SER A 159 5.46 -9.04 -9.39
C SER A 159 5.67 -7.55 -9.11
N VAL A 160 6.62 -6.94 -9.82
CA VAL A 160 7.03 -5.54 -9.61
C VAL A 160 6.45 -4.67 -10.70
N LEU A 161 5.72 -3.61 -10.31
CA LEU A 161 5.39 -2.50 -11.20
C LEU A 161 6.71 -1.79 -11.51
N THR A 162 7.11 -1.68 -12.76
CA THR A 162 8.31 -0.92 -13.12
C THR A 162 8.06 0.57 -13.04
N GLU A 163 9.10 1.35 -12.76
CA GLU A 163 9.03 2.83 -12.75
C GLU A 163 8.46 3.37 -14.07
N LYS A 164 8.86 2.77 -15.21
CA LYS A 164 8.33 3.13 -16.54
C LYS A 164 6.82 2.91 -16.64
N GLN A 165 6.31 1.77 -16.18
CA GLN A 165 4.87 1.50 -16.18
C GLN A 165 4.15 2.48 -15.25
N PHE A 166 4.67 2.68 -14.04
CA PHE A 166 4.10 3.63 -13.07
C PHE A 166 4.03 5.04 -13.66
N TYR A 167 5.12 5.54 -14.23
CA TYR A 167 5.15 6.88 -14.80
C TYR A 167 4.15 7.06 -15.96
N GLN A 168 3.93 6.02 -16.77
CA GLN A 168 2.89 6.04 -17.79
C GLN A 168 1.50 6.14 -17.18
N LEU A 169 1.19 5.33 -16.17
CA LEU A 169 -0.09 5.38 -15.45
C LEU A 169 -0.30 6.70 -14.71
N LEU A 170 0.76 7.25 -14.09
CA LEU A 170 0.74 8.54 -13.40
C LEU A 170 0.40 9.68 -14.36
N LYS A 171 0.97 9.69 -15.57
CA LYS A 171 0.64 10.68 -16.60
C LYS A 171 -0.81 10.55 -17.07
N LEU A 172 -1.29 9.33 -17.33
CA LEU A 172 -2.68 9.09 -17.72
C LEU A 172 -3.66 9.51 -16.63
N ALA A 173 -3.39 9.13 -15.38
CA ALA A 173 -4.21 9.52 -14.24
C ALA A 173 -4.25 11.05 -14.11
N ARG A 174 -3.11 11.74 -14.29
CA ARG A 174 -3.08 13.20 -14.27
C ARG A 174 -3.88 13.82 -15.41
N GLU A 175 -3.74 13.30 -16.64
CA GLU A 175 -4.52 13.76 -17.80
C GLU A 175 -6.02 13.68 -17.55
N TYR A 176 -6.47 12.59 -16.91
CA TYR A 176 -7.86 12.37 -16.57
C TYR A 176 -8.24 12.93 -15.19
N GLN A 177 -7.35 13.62 -14.48
CA GLN A 177 -7.57 14.18 -13.14
C GLN A 177 -8.02 13.13 -12.10
N ARG A 178 -7.29 12.00 -12.05
CA ARG A 178 -7.57 10.85 -11.18
C ARG A 178 -6.52 10.69 -10.10
N MET A 179 -6.97 10.26 -8.93
CA MET A 179 -6.08 9.96 -7.81
C MET A 179 -5.39 8.61 -8.00
N ILE A 180 -4.08 8.54 -7.78
CA ILE A 180 -3.37 7.29 -7.56
C ILE A 180 -3.07 7.13 -6.07
N VAL A 181 -3.39 5.98 -5.51
CA VAL A 181 -2.85 5.50 -4.24
C VAL A 181 -1.89 4.36 -4.55
N LEU A 182 -0.59 4.61 -4.42
CA LEU A 182 0.48 3.63 -4.62
C LEU A 182 0.86 3.00 -3.29
N ASP A 183 0.64 1.70 -3.14
CA ASP A 183 1.01 0.92 -1.96
C ASP A 183 2.38 0.24 -2.15
N GLU A 184 3.36 0.73 -1.40
CA GLU A 184 4.75 0.27 -1.37
C GLU A 184 5.10 -0.54 -0.12
N SER A 185 4.11 -1.16 0.56
CA SER A 185 4.31 -1.87 1.84
C SER A 185 5.35 -3.01 1.81
N PHE A 186 5.78 -3.46 0.62
CA PHE A 186 6.81 -4.51 0.47
C PHE A 186 8.08 -4.02 -0.26
N VAL A 187 8.23 -2.71 -0.51
CA VAL A 187 9.32 -2.17 -1.33
C VAL A 187 10.71 -2.44 -0.76
N ASP A 188 10.83 -2.49 0.58
CA ASP A 188 12.11 -2.75 1.26
C ASP A 188 12.62 -4.19 1.11
N PHE A 189 11.79 -5.12 0.60
CA PHE A 189 12.16 -6.50 0.31
C PHE A 189 12.71 -6.70 -1.11
N LEU A 190 12.65 -5.68 -1.97
CA LEU A 190 13.23 -5.76 -3.31
C LEU A 190 14.75 -5.60 -3.28
N ASP A 191 15.44 -6.29 -4.18
CA ASP A 191 16.85 -6.02 -4.46
C ASP A 191 17.03 -4.58 -4.96
N GLU A 192 18.20 -3.99 -4.71
CA GLU A 192 18.47 -2.56 -4.98
C GLU A 192 18.27 -2.18 -6.46
N ASP A 193 18.54 -3.08 -7.39
CA ASP A 193 18.42 -2.87 -8.83
C ASP A 193 16.96 -2.85 -9.34
N LEU A 194 16.04 -3.45 -8.57
CA LEU A 194 14.60 -3.45 -8.86
C LEU A 194 13.85 -2.35 -8.10
N ARG A 195 14.50 -1.71 -7.14
CA ARG A 195 13.86 -0.78 -6.21
C ARG A 195 13.78 0.62 -6.81
N TRP A 196 12.55 1.11 -6.96
CA TRP A 196 12.23 2.52 -7.17
C TRP A 196 11.10 2.90 -6.19
N THR A 197 10.82 4.20 -6.06
CA THR A 197 9.75 4.65 -5.17
C THR A 197 8.93 5.77 -5.79
N GLY A 198 7.62 5.73 -5.57
CA GLY A 198 6.70 6.82 -5.91
C GLY A 198 6.96 8.10 -5.13
N ARG A 199 7.74 8.06 -4.04
CA ARG A 199 8.11 9.25 -3.26
C ARG A 199 8.83 10.30 -4.12
N ASP A 200 9.58 9.88 -5.13
CA ASP A 200 10.27 10.77 -6.07
C ASP A 200 9.32 11.52 -7.01
N TYR A 201 8.03 11.15 -7.00
CA TYR A 201 6.97 11.69 -7.84
C TYR A 201 5.90 12.46 -7.05
N LEU A 202 6.15 12.79 -5.76
CA LEU A 202 5.19 13.52 -4.91
C LEU A 202 4.92 14.96 -5.36
N ASN A 203 5.71 15.49 -6.29
CA ASN A 203 5.39 16.74 -6.99
C ASN A 203 4.13 16.64 -7.88
N TYR A 204 3.62 15.42 -8.13
CA TYR A 204 2.32 15.20 -8.75
C TYR A 204 1.22 15.27 -7.68
N PRO A 205 0.30 16.25 -7.74
CA PRO A 205 -0.73 16.43 -6.70
C PRO A 205 -1.77 15.30 -6.69
N ASN A 206 -1.75 14.43 -7.70
CA ASN A 206 -2.63 13.29 -7.84
C ASN A 206 -1.91 11.95 -7.52
N LEU A 207 -0.97 11.98 -6.58
CA LEU A 207 -0.33 10.80 -6.01
C LEU A 207 -0.37 10.80 -4.47
N ILE A 208 -0.74 9.66 -3.90
CA ILE A 208 -0.52 9.30 -2.49
C ILE A 208 0.32 8.03 -2.48
N VAL A 209 1.36 7.98 -1.64
CA VAL A 209 2.20 6.79 -1.44
C VAL A 209 1.95 6.24 -0.04
N LEU A 210 1.60 4.96 0.05
CA LEU A 210 1.50 4.21 1.29
C LEU A 210 2.78 3.40 1.49
N TYR A 211 3.27 3.38 2.73
CA TYR A 211 4.52 2.73 3.10
C TYR A 211 4.37 2.05 4.46
N SER A 212 4.94 0.86 4.63
CA SER A 212 4.87 0.06 5.86
C SER A 212 6.15 -0.72 6.10
#